data_AF-C7HB26-F1
#
_entry.id   AF-C7HB26-F1
#
_cell.length_a   1.000
_cell.length_b   1.000
_cell.length_c   1.000
_cell.angle_alpha   90.00
_cell.angle_beta   90.00
_cell.angle_gamma   90.00
#
_symmetry.space_group_name_H-M   'P 1'
#
loop_
_entity.id
_entity.type
_entity.pdbx_description
1 polymer ?
#
loop_
_entity_poly.entity_id
_entity_poly.type
_entity_poly.pdbx_seq_one_letter_code
_entity_poly.pdbx_strand_id
1 'polypeptide(L)'
;MQPPQSIEEIKAGLETTEKGGVRQSIRNCLTVFQRDPLLSGAIAYNILTDRKDIIKPIGFHRESTALNDTDMKYLLLYLEETYGLTNEKKIDNAIGIVANENKYHPIRDYLNTLVWDGTERIRFCLRHFLGADADDYTYEALKLFLLGAISRAF
;
A
#
# COMPACT_ATOMS: atom_id res chain seq x y z
N MET A 1 -5.92 -7.64 11.72
CA MET A 1 -4.83 -8.43 11.10
C MET A 1 -4.47 -9.56 12.05
N GLN A 2 -4.33 -10.79 11.56
CA GLN A 2 -3.70 -11.86 12.35
C GLN A 2 -2.23 -11.49 12.58
N PRO A 3 -1.65 -11.79 13.75
CA PRO A 3 -0.24 -11.52 14.00
C PRO A 3 0.63 -12.31 12.99
N PRO A 4 1.77 -11.74 12.55
CA PRO A 4 2.68 -12.44 11.66
C PRO A 4 3.15 -13.75 12.32
N GLN A 5 3.03 -14.84 11.57
CA GLN A 5 3.38 -16.19 12.01
C GLN A 5 4.80 -16.54 11.59
N SER A 6 5.39 -17.57 12.21
CA SER A 6 6.69 -18.06 11.75
C SER A 6 6.55 -18.71 10.35
N ILE A 7 7.62 -18.68 9.57
CA ILE A 7 7.64 -19.31 8.23
C ILE A 7 7.27 -20.80 8.33
N GLU A 8 7.70 -21.47 9.40
CA GLU A 8 7.44 -22.90 9.65
C GLU A 8 5.95 -23.17 9.93
N GLU A 9 5.30 -22.33 10.74
CA GLU A 9 3.87 -22.42 11.02
C GLU A 9 3.04 -22.21 9.75
N ILE A 10 3.43 -21.23 8.92
CA ILE A 10 2.75 -20.95 7.67
C ILE A 10 2.88 -22.15 6.74
N LYS A 11 4.09 -22.70 6.58
CA LYS A 11 4.34 -23.91 5.76
C LYS A 11 3.48 -25.09 6.20
N ALA A 12 3.40 -25.34 7.50
CA ALA A 12 2.60 -26.44 8.06
C ALA A 12 1.09 -26.26 7.79
N GLY A 13 0.62 -25.02 7.65
CA GLY A 13 -0.77 -24.69 7.34
C GLY A 13 -1.13 -24.65 5.86
N LEU A 14 -0.17 -24.82 4.94
CA LEU A 14 -0.45 -24.81 3.49
C LEU A 14 -1.11 -26.11 3.04
N GLU A 15 -2.06 -26.00 2.12
CA GLU A 15 -2.65 -27.18 1.47
C GLU A 15 -1.56 -27.96 0.72
N THR A 16 -1.47 -29.26 0.91
CA THR A 16 -0.55 -30.14 0.19
C THR A 16 -1.25 -30.88 -0.95
N THR A 17 -0.45 -31.39 -1.88
CA THR A 17 -0.86 -32.31 -2.93
C THR A 17 -0.80 -33.75 -2.41
N GLU A 18 -1.43 -34.68 -3.12
CA GLU A 18 -1.36 -36.12 -2.82
C GLU A 18 0.08 -36.66 -2.78
N LYS A 19 1.02 -35.99 -3.47
CA LYS A 19 2.44 -36.33 -3.53
C LYS A 19 3.28 -35.64 -2.42
N GLY A 20 2.64 -34.96 -1.47
CA GLY A 20 3.30 -34.28 -0.35
C GLY A 20 3.90 -32.90 -0.67
N GLY A 21 3.90 -32.47 -1.93
CA GLY A 21 4.33 -31.12 -2.31
C GLY A 21 3.29 -30.05 -1.99
N VAL A 22 3.70 -28.79 -1.86
CA VAL A 22 2.78 -27.65 -1.62
C VAL A 22 1.86 -27.47 -2.82
N ARG A 23 0.55 -27.36 -2.56
CA ARG A 23 -0.45 -27.16 -3.59
C ARG A 23 -0.30 -25.76 -4.18
N GLN A 24 -0.20 -25.69 -5.51
CA GLN A 24 -0.28 -24.43 -6.23
C GLN A 24 -1.73 -23.94 -6.21
N SER A 25 -2.15 -23.17 -5.21
CA SER A 25 -3.51 -22.64 -5.10
C SER A 25 -3.48 -21.15 -4.77
N ILE A 26 -4.50 -20.39 -5.20
CA ILE A 26 -4.65 -18.99 -4.82
C ILE A 26 -4.75 -18.88 -3.30
N ARG A 27 -5.42 -19.84 -2.63
CA ARG A 27 -5.57 -19.87 -1.17
C ARG A 27 -4.22 -19.97 -0.46
N ASN A 28 -3.30 -20.81 -0.93
CA ASN A 28 -1.96 -20.92 -0.35
C ASN A 28 -1.16 -19.62 -0.57
N CYS A 29 -1.20 -19.06 -1.78
CA CYS A 29 -0.54 -17.78 -2.08
C CYS A 29 -1.09 -16.66 -1.17
N LEU A 30 -2.42 -16.58 -1.04
CA LEU A 30 -3.10 -15.60 -0.18
C LEU A 30 -2.70 -15.75 1.28
N THR A 31 -2.62 -16.99 1.77
CA THR A 31 -2.21 -17.29 3.16
C THR A 31 -0.80 -16.78 3.42
N VAL A 32 0.13 -17.00 2.48
CA VAL A 32 1.49 -16.47 2.58
C VAL A 32 1.48 -14.94 2.61
N PHE A 33 0.86 -14.28 1.62
CA PHE A 33 0.81 -12.80 1.59
C PHE A 33 0.12 -12.17 2.81
N GLN A 34 -0.80 -12.88 3.48
CA GLN A 34 -1.50 -12.36 4.66
C GLN A 34 -0.75 -12.61 5.98
N ARG A 35 0.06 -13.67 6.07
CA ARG A 35 0.63 -14.13 7.36
C ARG A 35 2.15 -14.06 7.44
N ASP A 36 2.81 -14.05 6.29
CA ASP A 36 4.27 -14.00 6.21
C ASP A 36 4.81 -12.72 6.87
N PRO A 37 5.85 -12.81 7.72
CA PRO A 37 6.35 -11.66 8.47
C PRO A 37 6.95 -10.57 7.57
N LEU A 38 7.45 -10.92 6.40
CA LEU A 38 7.98 -9.99 5.41
C LEU A 38 6.83 -9.36 4.61
N LEU A 39 5.94 -10.19 4.05
CA LEU A 39 4.93 -9.79 3.06
C LEU A 39 3.60 -9.31 3.65
N SER A 40 3.26 -9.68 4.88
CA SER A 40 2.00 -9.29 5.51
C SER A 40 1.87 -7.76 5.60
N GLY A 41 0.79 -7.24 5.01
CA GLY A 41 0.52 -5.81 4.91
C GLY A 41 1.46 -5.02 4.00
N ALA A 42 2.36 -5.69 3.27
CA ALA A 42 3.33 -5.00 2.43
C ALA A 42 2.73 -4.53 1.10
N ILE A 43 1.72 -5.23 0.57
CA ILE A 43 1.10 -4.92 -0.72
C ILE A 43 -0.27 -4.29 -0.49
N ALA A 44 -0.50 -3.15 -1.15
CA ALA A 44 -1.68 -2.31 -0.98
C ALA A 44 -2.13 -1.74 -2.33
N TYR A 45 -3.43 -1.51 -2.50
CA TYR A 45 -3.96 -0.84 -3.69
C TYR A 45 -4.15 0.64 -3.42
N ASN A 46 -3.42 1.45 -4.19
CA ASN A 46 -3.45 2.90 -4.15
C ASN A 46 -4.61 3.41 -5.00
N ILE A 47 -5.71 3.83 -4.34
CA ILE A 47 -6.93 4.28 -5.03
C ILE A 47 -6.69 5.58 -5.80
N LEU A 48 -5.72 6.41 -5.38
CA LEU A 48 -5.43 7.68 -6.07
C LEU A 48 -4.79 7.45 -7.44
N THR A 49 -3.88 6.48 -7.54
CA THR A 49 -3.09 6.24 -8.75
C THR A 49 -3.58 5.05 -9.57
N ASP A 50 -4.55 4.27 -9.05
CA ASP A 50 -5.03 3.01 -9.63
C ASP A 50 -3.89 1.99 -9.83
N ARG A 51 -3.02 1.86 -8.81
CA ARG A 51 -1.84 0.98 -8.84
C ARG A 51 -1.74 0.11 -7.60
N LYS A 52 -1.04 -1.02 -7.77
CA LYS A 52 -0.58 -1.84 -6.65
C LYS A 52 0.75 -1.27 -6.18
N ASP A 53 0.85 -0.94 -4.90
CA ASP A 53 2.06 -0.42 -4.28
C ASP A 53 2.58 -1.44 -3.25
N ILE A 54 3.89 -1.50 -3.11
CA ILE A 54 4.56 -2.13 -1.97
C ILE A 54 4.94 -1.02 -1.00
N ILE A 55 4.25 -0.98 0.14
CA ILE A 55 4.25 0.10 1.14
C ILE A 55 5.14 -0.21 2.37
N LYS A 56 5.85 -1.34 2.35
CA LYS A 56 6.79 -1.78 3.40
C LYS A 56 8.07 -2.32 2.76
N PRO A 57 9.23 -2.21 3.41
CA PRO A 57 10.44 -2.91 2.97
C PRO A 57 10.26 -4.43 2.98
N ILE A 58 10.56 -5.09 1.85
CA ILE A 58 10.43 -6.55 1.66
C ILE A 58 11.76 -7.23 1.32
N GLY A 59 12.88 -6.69 1.83
CA GLY A 59 14.20 -7.35 1.80
C GLY A 59 15.07 -7.06 0.58
N PHE A 60 14.55 -6.41 -0.47
CA PHE A 60 15.34 -5.94 -1.61
C PHE A 60 15.17 -4.44 -1.84
N HIS A 61 16.17 -3.84 -2.48
CA HIS A 61 16.21 -2.40 -2.73
C HIS A 61 15.20 -2.00 -3.81
N ARG A 62 14.49 -0.88 -3.58
CA ARG A 62 13.46 -0.34 -4.47
C ARG A 62 13.53 1.18 -4.48
N GLU A 63 13.31 1.77 -5.65
CA GLU A 63 13.29 3.22 -5.86
C GLU A 63 11.88 3.82 -5.87
N SER A 64 10.86 2.98 -6.06
CA SER A 64 9.45 3.38 -6.20
C SER A 64 8.56 2.54 -5.30
N THR A 65 7.43 3.10 -4.84
CA THR A 65 6.40 2.34 -4.13
C THR A 65 5.63 1.45 -5.08
N ALA A 66 5.37 1.90 -6.31
CA ALA A 66 4.61 1.16 -7.31
C ALA A 66 5.26 -0.19 -7.62
N LEU A 67 4.48 -1.26 -7.52
CA LEU A 67 4.89 -2.61 -7.86
C LEU A 67 5.21 -2.69 -9.35
N ASN A 68 6.38 -3.21 -9.69
CA ASN A 68 6.86 -3.38 -11.06
C ASN A 68 7.27 -4.84 -11.37
N ASP A 69 7.65 -5.10 -12.62
CA ASP A 69 8.02 -6.44 -13.09
C ASP A 69 9.25 -7.03 -12.36
N THR A 70 10.18 -6.19 -11.93
CA THR A 70 11.36 -6.62 -11.16
C THR A 70 10.94 -7.07 -9.76
N ASP A 71 10.04 -6.31 -9.11
CA ASP A 71 9.46 -6.69 -7.82
C ASP A 71 8.72 -8.04 -7.93
N MET A 72 7.96 -8.24 -9.01
CA MET A 72 7.27 -9.51 -9.27
C MET A 72 8.24 -10.68 -9.37
N LYS A 73 9.39 -10.53 -10.03
CA LYS A 73 10.43 -11.58 -10.10
C LYS A 73 11.00 -11.91 -8.73
N TYR A 74 11.29 -10.90 -7.90
CA TYR A 74 11.78 -11.14 -6.55
C TYR A 74 10.73 -11.80 -5.65
N LEU A 75 9.46 -11.41 -5.77
CA LEU A 75 8.35 -12.06 -5.05
C LEU A 75 8.19 -13.52 -5.48
N LEU A 76 8.28 -13.81 -6.78
CA LEU A 76 8.23 -15.17 -7.31
C LEU A 76 9.38 -16.02 -6.75
N LEU A 77 10.61 -15.50 -6.81
CA LEU A 77 11.80 -16.18 -6.27
C LEU A 77 11.64 -16.47 -4.77
N TYR A 78 11.21 -15.46 -3.99
CA TYR A 78 11.01 -15.62 -2.56
C TYR A 78 9.96 -16.69 -2.23
N LEU A 79 8.83 -16.70 -2.95
CA LEU A 79 7.76 -17.67 -2.76
C LEU A 79 8.16 -19.08 -3.21
N GLU A 80 8.98 -19.20 -4.24
CA GLU A 80 9.55 -20.46 -4.71
C GLU A 80 10.52 -21.05 -3.68
N GLU A 81 11.53 -20.29 -3.27
CA GLU A 81 12.57 -20.75 -2.34
C GLU A 81 12.01 -21.01 -0.94
N THR A 82 11.10 -20.13 -0.49
CA THR A 82 10.56 -20.23 0.85
C THR A 82 9.43 -21.25 0.89
N TYR A 83 8.43 -21.18 0.02
CA TYR A 83 7.17 -21.92 0.14
C TYR A 83 6.92 -22.95 -0.97
N GLY A 84 7.79 -23.06 -1.98
CA GLY A 84 7.58 -23.93 -3.13
C GLY A 84 6.41 -23.51 -4.03
N LEU A 85 5.98 -22.25 -3.96
CA LEU A 85 4.92 -21.69 -4.79
C LEU A 85 5.51 -21.10 -6.06
N THR A 86 5.15 -21.64 -7.22
CA THR A 86 5.78 -21.33 -8.52
C THR A 86 4.76 -20.88 -9.59
N ASN A 87 3.46 -21.02 -9.33
CA ASN A 87 2.45 -20.66 -10.31
C ASN A 87 2.20 -19.14 -10.32
N GLU A 88 2.86 -18.44 -11.24
CA GLU A 88 2.81 -16.99 -11.40
C GLU A 88 1.38 -16.44 -11.49
N LYS A 89 0.50 -17.06 -12.30
CA LYS A 89 -0.89 -16.61 -12.44
C LYS A 89 -1.65 -16.65 -11.11
N LYS A 90 -1.40 -17.65 -10.25
CA LYS A 90 -2.07 -17.75 -8.94
C LYS A 90 -1.50 -16.73 -7.96
N ILE A 91 -0.21 -16.45 -8.06
CA ILE A 91 0.49 -15.45 -7.25
C ILE A 91 -0.01 -14.05 -7.60
N ASP A 92 -0.08 -13.67 -8.88
CA ASP A 92 -0.63 -12.36 -9.28
C ASP A 92 -2.10 -12.18 -8.86
N ASN A 93 -2.93 -13.21 -8.99
CA ASN A 93 -4.30 -13.17 -8.48
C ASN A 93 -4.34 -12.93 -6.96
N ALA A 94 -3.48 -13.60 -6.20
CA ALA A 94 -3.40 -13.40 -4.75
C ALA A 94 -2.91 -11.99 -4.39
N ILE A 95 -1.91 -11.45 -5.10
CA ILE A 95 -1.45 -10.07 -4.98
C ILE A 95 -2.61 -9.09 -5.23
N GLY A 96 -3.41 -9.31 -6.27
CA GLY A 96 -4.58 -8.49 -6.58
C GLY A 96 -5.61 -8.49 -5.45
N ILE A 97 -5.89 -9.66 -4.85
CA ILE A 97 -6.81 -9.80 -3.72
C ILE A 97 -6.28 -9.04 -2.50
N VAL A 98 -5.02 -9.28 -2.10
CA VAL A 98 -4.42 -8.65 -0.91
C VAL A 98 -4.29 -7.14 -1.08
N ALA A 99 -3.88 -6.67 -2.26
CA ALA A 99 -3.83 -5.24 -2.55
C ALA A 99 -5.22 -4.60 -2.38
N ASN A 100 -6.26 -5.26 -2.90
CA ASN A 100 -7.64 -4.81 -2.80
C ASN A 100 -8.22 -4.89 -1.37
N GLU A 101 -7.71 -5.78 -0.51
CA GLU A 101 -8.05 -5.80 0.93
C GLU A 101 -7.35 -4.66 1.68
N ASN A 102 -6.11 -4.33 1.30
CA ASN A 102 -5.28 -3.29 1.90
C ASN A 102 -5.37 -1.97 1.12
N LYS A 103 -6.57 -1.56 0.70
CA LYS A 103 -6.74 -0.29 -0.02
C LYS A 103 -6.37 0.90 0.84
N TYR A 104 -5.79 1.91 0.21
CA TYR A 104 -5.45 3.15 0.86
C TYR A 104 -5.55 4.32 -0.12
N HIS A 105 -5.66 5.53 0.42
CA HIS A 105 -5.63 6.74 -0.38
C HIS A 105 -4.65 7.72 0.30
N PRO A 106 -3.42 7.87 -0.22
CA PRO A 106 -2.32 8.51 0.50
C PRO A 106 -2.65 9.92 1.02
N ILE A 107 -3.38 10.71 0.21
CA ILE A 107 -3.80 12.07 0.61
C ILE A 107 -4.87 12.03 1.71
N ARG A 108 -5.92 11.21 1.58
CA ARG A 108 -6.99 11.11 2.59
C ARG A 108 -6.42 10.60 3.90
N ASP A 109 -5.58 9.55 3.83
CA ASP A 109 -4.98 8.94 5.00
C ASP A 109 -4.10 9.95 5.75
N TYR A 110 -3.25 10.69 5.03
CA TYR A 110 -2.47 11.77 5.64
C TYR A 110 -3.37 12.85 6.27
N LEU A 111 -4.35 13.37 5.51
CA LEU A 111 -5.23 14.45 5.99
C LEU A 111 -6.06 14.04 7.21
N ASN A 112 -6.53 12.78 7.27
CA ASN A 112 -7.27 12.24 8.41
C ASN A 112 -6.41 12.09 9.67
N THR A 113 -5.08 12.08 9.56
CA THR A 113 -4.18 12.05 10.73
C THR A 113 -3.92 13.43 11.33
N LEU A 114 -4.23 14.51 10.62
CA LEU A 114 -3.91 15.87 11.05
C LEU A 114 -4.85 16.35 12.15
N VAL A 115 -4.26 17.01 13.16
CA VAL A 115 -4.99 17.73 14.21
C VAL A 115 -4.72 19.21 14.04
N TRP A 116 -5.78 20.01 14.02
CA TRP A 116 -5.62 21.45 13.92
C TRP A 116 -5.01 22.01 15.22
N ASP A 117 -3.95 22.80 15.06
CA ASP A 117 -3.17 23.36 16.16
C ASP A 117 -3.60 24.80 16.55
N GLY A 118 -4.72 25.28 16.02
CA GLY A 118 -5.24 26.61 16.31
C GLY A 118 -4.61 27.75 15.51
N THR A 119 -3.57 27.50 14.71
CA THR A 119 -2.86 28.57 13.98
C THR A 119 -3.51 28.85 12.62
N GLU A 120 -3.90 30.10 12.37
CA GLU A 120 -4.50 30.54 11.10
C GLU A 120 -3.44 30.68 10.00
N ARG A 121 -3.17 29.58 9.29
CA ARG A 121 -2.16 29.58 8.20
C ARG A 121 -2.69 30.06 6.85
N ILE A 122 -3.97 29.80 6.54
CA ILE A 122 -4.52 30.09 5.21
C ILE A 122 -4.43 31.59 4.89
N ARG A 123 -4.71 32.47 5.87
CA ARG A 123 -4.67 33.93 5.72
C ARG A 123 -3.32 34.48 5.26
N PHE A 124 -2.23 33.90 5.73
CA PHE A 124 -0.88 34.43 5.46
C PHE A 124 -0.05 33.56 4.52
N CYS A 125 -0.60 32.43 4.03
CA CYS A 125 0.12 31.45 3.22
C CYS A 125 0.69 32.07 1.94
N LEU A 126 -0.14 32.72 1.12
CA LEU A 126 0.32 33.32 -0.15
C LEU A 126 1.30 34.47 0.07
N ARG A 127 1.12 35.25 1.14
CA ARG A 127 2.09 36.29 1.52
C ARG A 127 3.44 35.68 1.91
N HIS A 128 3.43 34.64 2.73
CA HIS A 128 4.65 34.01 3.23
C HIS A 128 5.47 33.36 2.12
N PHE A 129 4.81 32.64 1.19
CA PHE A 129 5.51 31.88 0.16
C PHE A 129 5.66 32.61 -1.18
N LEU A 130 4.73 33.51 -1.53
CA LEU A 130 4.66 34.14 -2.85
C LEU A 130 4.66 35.68 -2.82
N GLY A 131 4.72 36.30 -1.64
CA GLY A 131 4.76 37.76 -1.49
C GLY A 131 3.45 38.48 -1.83
N ALA A 132 2.33 37.76 -1.90
CA ALA A 132 1.02 38.34 -2.16
C ALA A 132 0.55 39.24 -1.00
N ASP A 133 -0.42 40.11 -1.27
CA ASP A 133 -1.07 40.92 -0.24
C ASP A 133 -1.88 40.05 0.72
N ALA A 134 -1.94 40.46 2.00
CA ALA A 134 -2.75 39.81 3.02
C ALA A 134 -4.15 40.43 3.09
N ASP A 135 -4.78 40.64 1.94
CA ASP A 135 -6.13 41.16 1.83
C ASP A 135 -7.20 40.05 1.86
N ASP A 136 -8.45 40.46 2.09
CA ASP A 136 -9.56 39.50 2.22
C ASP A 136 -9.87 38.77 0.92
N TYR A 137 -9.62 39.41 -0.23
CA TYR A 137 -9.80 38.76 -1.53
C TYR A 137 -8.83 37.58 -1.70
N THR A 138 -7.55 37.82 -1.44
CA THR A 138 -6.48 36.82 -1.54
C THR A 138 -6.71 35.68 -0.55
N TYR A 139 -7.15 36.00 0.66
CA TYR A 139 -7.53 35.02 1.67
C TYR A 139 -8.71 34.14 1.22
N GLU A 140 -9.84 34.73 0.81
CA GLU A 140 -11.02 33.98 0.43
C GLU A 140 -10.79 33.17 -0.86
N ALA A 141 -10.03 33.71 -1.81
CA ALA A 141 -9.63 32.98 -3.02
C ALA A 141 -8.82 31.72 -2.69
N LEU A 142 -7.79 31.82 -1.83
CA LEU A 142 -7.02 30.65 -1.41
C LEU A 142 -7.87 29.67 -0.60
N LYS A 143 -8.71 30.16 0.31
CA LYS A 143 -9.59 29.33 1.13
C LYS A 143 -10.54 28.51 0.26
N LEU A 144 -11.20 29.13 -0.73
CA LEU A 144 -12.05 28.42 -1.70
C LEU A 144 -11.26 27.39 -2.51
N PHE A 145 -10.06 27.74 -2.98
CA PHE A 145 -9.18 26.81 -3.70
C PHE A 145 -8.83 25.58 -2.85
N LEU A 146 -8.42 25.76 -1.60
CA LEU A 146 -8.09 24.67 -0.69
C LEU A 146 -9.31 23.82 -0.35
N LEU A 147 -10.47 24.44 -0.07
CA LEU A 147 -11.72 23.72 0.17
C LEU A 147 -12.12 22.87 -1.06
N GLY A 148 -11.99 23.41 -2.27
CA GLY A 148 -12.20 22.67 -3.51
C GLY A 148 -11.23 21.50 -3.67
N ALA A 149 -9.96 21.68 -3.31
CA ALA A 149 -8.97 20.60 -3.35
C ALA A 149 -9.30 19.47 -2.38
N ILE A 150 -9.74 19.80 -1.15
CA ILE A 150 -10.20 18.82 -0.16
C ILE A 150 -11.46 18.11 -0.67
N SER A 151 -12.45 18.85 -1.18
CA SER A 151 -13.69 18.27 -1.69
C SER A 151 -13.49 17.32 -2.88
N ARG A 152 -12.43 17.50 -3.67
CA ARG A 152 -12.08 16.56 -4.75
C ARG A 152 -11.37 15.32 -4.21
N ALA A 153 -10.58 15.48 -3.14
CA ALA A 153 -9.80 14.39 -2.58
C ALA A 153 -10.66 13.40 -1.80
N PHE A 154 -11.76 13.84 -1.17
CA PHE A 154 -12.68 13.03 -0.35
C PHE A 154 -13.94 12.63 -1.12
#